data_AF-A0A1F9CYZ2-F1
#
_entry.id   AF-A0A1F9CYZ2-F1
#
_cell.length_a   1.000
_cell.length_b   1.000
_cell.length_c   1.000
_cell.angle_alpha   90.00
_cell.angle_beta   90.00
_cell.angle_gamma   90.00
#
_symmetry.space_group_name_H-M   'P 1'
#
loop_
_entity.id
_entity.type
_entity.pdbx_description
1 polymer ?
#
loop_
_entity_poly.entity_id
_entity_poly.type
_entity_poly.pdbx_seq_one_letter_code
_entity_poly.pdbx_strand_id
1 'polypeptide(L)' 'MDQKKKLSVVIEHWIEHNESHRGEYKKWAQTAGELGLDSVKVEIEEAMGKISQSNQHLMKALKTLQ' A
#
# COMPACT_ATOMS: atom_id res chain seq x y z
N MET A 1 19.41 3.39 -19.58
CA MET A 1 18.09 4.05 -19.34
C MET A 1 18.34 5.34 -18.60
N ASP A 2 17.63 6.40 -18.96
CA ASP A 2 17.60 7.67 -18.21
C ASP A 2 17.13 7.42 -16.76
N GLN A 3 17.81 7.99 -15.77
CA GLN A 3 17.49 7.79 -14.35
C GLN A 3 16.06 8.25 -14.03
N LYS A 4 15.57 9.29 -14.70
CA LYS A 4 14.19 9.76 -14.54
C LYS A 4 13.17 8.69 -14.98
N LYS A 5 13.40 8.04 -16.12
CA LYS A 5 12.56 6.92 -16.59
C LYS A 5 12.61 5.72 -15.63
N LYS A 6 13.79 5.39 -15.11
CA LYS A 6 13.94 4.31 -14.12
C LYS A 6 13.15 4.62 -12.84
N LEU A 7 13.18 5.88 -12.39
CA LEU A 7 12.44 6.32 -11.21
C LEU A 7 10.93 6.18 -11.39
N SER A 8 10.37 6.57 -12.55
CA SER A 8 8.94 6.39 -12.84
C SER A 8 8.51 4.93 -12.74
N VAL A 9 9.28 4.01 -13.35
CA VAL A 9 8.99 2.56 -13.33
C VAL A 9 9.02 2.00 -11.90
N VAL A 10 9.98 2.43 -11.08
CA VAL A 10 10.09 1.97 -9.69
C VAL A 10 8.92 2.48 -8.85
N ILE A 11 8.49 3.74 -9.04
CA ILE A 11 7.34 4.30 -8.33
C ILE A 11 6.04 3.57 -8.70
N GLU A 12 5.82 3.29 -9.98
CA GLU A 12 4.68 2.50 -10.45
C GLU A 12 4.66 1.10 -9.79
N HIS A 13 5.81 0.43 -9.76
CA HIS A 13 5.94 -0.89 -9.13
C HIS A 13 5.64 -0.86 -7.62
N TRP A 14 6.08 0.17 -6.89
CA TRP A 14 5.76 0.32 -5.47
C TRP A 14 4.26 0.51 -5.22
N ILE A 15 3.58 1.30 -6.07
CA ILE A 15 2.12 1.48 -5.97
C ILE A 15 1.42 0.15 -6.19
N GLU A 16 1.76 -0.57 -7.26
CA GLU A 16 1.17 -1.87 -7.59
C GLU A 16 1.39 -2.90 -6.48
N HIS A 17 2.61 -2.99 -5.94
CA HIS A 17 2.96 -3.89 -4.84
C HIS A 17 2.16 -3.59 -3.57
N ASN A 18 2.05 -2.31 -3.20
CA ASN A 18 1.27 -1.86 -2.06
C ASN A 18 -0.23 -2.18 -2.19
N GLU A 19 -0.79 -2.04 -3.40
CA GLU A 19 -2.18 -2.43 -3.68
C GLU A 19 -2.36 -3.96 -3.62
N SER A 20 -1.39 -4.73 -4.13
CA SER A 20 -1.41 -6.20 -4.10
C SER A 20 -1.48 -6.75 -2.67
N HIS A 21 -0.69 -6.20 -1.75
CA HIS A 21 -0.70 -6.62 -0.34
C HIS A 21 -1.98 -6.24 0.41
N ARG A 22 -2.74 -5.26 -0.05
CA ARG A 22 -3.97 -4.82 0.62
C ARG A 22 -5.00 -5.95 0.73
N GLY A 23 -5.10 -6.81 -0.28
CA GLY A 23 -6.01 -7.96 -0.27
C GLY A 23 -5.66 -8.98 0.82
N GLU A 24 -4.36 -9.26 0.98
CA GLU A 24 -3.85 -10.17 2.00
C GLU A 24 -4.04 -9.59 3.41
N TYR A 25 -3.78 -8.30 3.59
CA TYR A 25 -3.96 -7.64 4.89
C TYR A 25 -5.42 -7.65 5.30
N LYS A 26 -6.35 -7.40 4.36
CA LYS A 26 -7.79 -7.46 4.61
C LYS A 26 -8.23 -8.85 5.07
N LYS A 27 -7.71 -9.91 4.43
CA LYS A 27 -7.99 -11.30 4.82
C LYS A 27 -7.57 -11.54 6.28
N TRP A 28 -6.37 -11.11 6.66
CA TRP A 28 -5.86 -11.34 8.02
C TRP A 28 -6.51 -10.44 9.07
N ALA A 29 -6.91 -9.21 8.71
CA ALA A 29 -7.72 -8.36 9.58
C ALA A 29 -9.08 -9.02 9.88
N GLN A 30 -9.72 -9.60 8.87
CA GLN A 30 -10.95 -10.36 9.05
C GLN A 30 -10.72 -11.58 9.97
N THR A 31 -9.70 -12.39 9.70
CA THR A 31 -9.34 -13.53 10.56
C THR A 31 -9.10 -13.08 12.01
N ALA A 32 -8.38 -11.97 12.23
CA ALA A 32 -8.16 -11.43 13.58
C ALA A 32 -9.48 -11.06 14.28
N GLY A 33 -10.44 -10.48 13.54
CA GLY A 33 -11.78 -10.22 14.05
C GLY A 33 -12.57 -11.49 14.41
N GLU A 34 -12.49 -12.52 13.56
CA GLU A 34 -13.12 -13.83 13.81
C GLU A 34 -12.55 -14.53 15.06
N LEU A 35 -11.29 -14.25 15.40
CA LEU A 35 -10.61 -14.75 16.60
C LEU A 35 -10.82 -13.87 17.85
N GLY A 36 -11.58 -12.77 17.75
CA GLY A 36 -11.79 -11.82 18.86
C GLY A 36 -10.55 -10.98 19.19
N LEU A 37 -9.58 -10.88 18.28
CA LEU A 37 -8.35 -10.09 18.44
C LEU A 37 -8.54 -8.67 17.87
N ASP A 38 -9.47 -7.92 18.45
CA ASP A 38 -9.89 -6.62 17.91
C ASP A 38 -8.73 -5.62 17.80
N SER A 39 -7.81 -5.60 18.76
CA SER A 39 -6.63 -4.72 18.70
C SER A 39 -5.71 -5.06 17.52
N VAL A 40 -5.51 -6.34 17.23
CA VAL A 40 -4.69 -6.80 16.10
C VAL A 40 -5.36 -6.43 14.78
N LYS A 41 -6.68 -6.64 14.67
CA LYS A 41 -7.46 -6.22 13.51
C LYS A 41 -7.30 -4.72 13.24
N VAL A 42 -7.47 -3.88 14.27
CA VAL A 42 -7.36 -2.42 14.17
C VAL A 42 -5.98 -2.01 13.66
N GLU A 43 -4.90 -2.58 14.19
CA GLU A 43 -3.54 -2.23 13.74
C GLU A 43 -3.28 -2.68 12.29
N ILE A 44 -3.83 -3.80 11.84
CA ILE A 44 -3.73 -4.24 10.43
C ILE A 44 -4.50 -3.27 9.51
N GLU A 45 -5.72 -2.88 9.89
CA GLU A 45 -6.52 -1.92 9.13
C GLU A 45 -5.84 -0.54 9.06
N GLU A 46 -5.23 -0.10 10.16
CA GLU A 46 -4.44 1.14 10.22
C GLU A 46 -3.21 1.07 9.31
N ALA A 47 -2.50 -0.07 9.28
CA ALA A 47 -1.39 -0.29 8.36
C ALA A 47 -1.84 -0.19 6.89
N MET A 48 -3.00 -0.78 6.53
CA MET A 48 -3.58 -0.63 5.19
C MET A 48 -3.91 0.83 4.86
N GLY A 49 -4.42 1.59 5.85
CA GLY A 49 -4.66 3.03 5.73
C GLY A 49 -3.40 3.81 5.39
N LYS A 50 -2.31 3.57 6.14
CA LYS A 50 -1.00 4.21 5.92
C LYS A 50 -0.39 3.85 4.56
N ILE A 51 -0.52 2.60 4.12
CA ILE A 51 -0.09 2.18 2.77
C ILE A 51 -0.89 2.93 1.69
N SER A 52 -2.20 3.09 1.89
CA SER A 52 -3.05 3.87 0.97
C SER A 52 -2.61 5.33 0.87
N GLN A 53 -2.27 5.95 2.00
CA GLN A 53 -1.72 7.32 2.04
C GLN A 53 -0.37 7.39 1.33
N SER A 54 0.52 6.42 1.54
CA SER A 54 1.79 6.31 0.81
C SER A 54 1.57 6.29 -0.71
N ASN A 55 0.63 5.47 -1.18
CA ASN A 55 0.27 5.41 -2.60
C ASN A 55 -0.23 6.75 -3.14
N GLN A 56 -0.98 7.54 -2.36
CA GLN A 56 -1.37 8.90 -2.76
C GLN A 56 -0.18 9.83 -2.98
N HIS A 57 0.86 9.75 -2.15
CA HIS A 57 2.09 10.51 -2.34
C HIS A 57 2.89 10.02 -3.56
N LEU A 58 2.98 8.71 -3.75
CA LEU A 58 3.65 8.11 -4.91
C LEU A 58 2.97 8.49 -6.23
N MET A 59 1.63 8.46 -6.29
CA MET A 59 0.87 8.92 -7.46
C MET A 59 1.12 10.40 -7.80
N LYS A 60 1.21 11.26 -6.78
CA LYS A 60 1.58 12.68 -6.97
C LYS A 60 2.99 12.81 -7.53
N ALA A 61 3.96 12.07 -6.99
CA ALA A 61 5.33 12.08 -7.47
C ALA A 61 5.43 11.61 -8.93
N LEU A 62 4.74 10.52 -9.28
CA LEU A 62 4.68 10.01 -10.65
C LEU A 62 4.12 11.06 -11.63
N LYS A 63 3.03 11.74 -11.24
CA LYS A 63 2.43 12.80 -12.04
C LYS A 63 3.37 13.99 -12.29
N THR A 64 4.29 14.29 -11.37
CA THR A 64 5.30 15.35 -11.55
C THR A 64 6.47 14.90 -12.45
N LEU A 65 6.68 13.60 -12.60
CA LEU A 65 7.73 13.04 -13.46
C LEU A 65 7.30 12.93 -14.94
N GLN A 66 6.01 12.76 -15.19
CA GLN A 66 5.40 12.72 -16.53
C GLN A 66 5.33 14.11 -17.16
#